data_AF-U7QND5-F1
#
_entry.id   AF-U7QND5-F1
#
_cell.length_a   1.000
_cell.length_b   1.000
_cell.length_c   1.000
_cell.angle_alpha   90.00
_cell.angle_beta   90.00
_cell.angle_gamma   90.00
#
_symmetry.space_group_name_H-M   'P 1'
#
loop_
_entity.id
_entity.type
_entity.pdbx_description
1 polymer ?
#
loop_
_entity_poly.entity_id
_entity_poly.type
_entity_poly.pdbx_seq_one_letter_code
_entity_poly.pdbx_strand_id
1 'polypeptide(L)' 'MKTILILLSNPKNSVQLRLGEEIREIKEALKQSKNREQFKVVSESAVRVKDLRRALLEYEPAIVHFSGHGSGSNGLIL' A
#
# COMPACT_ATOMS: atom_id res chain seq x y z
N MET A 1 -14.78 11.69 -1.66
CA MET A 1 -13.72 11.17 -0.77
C MET A 1 -12.70 10.45 -1.64
N LYS A 2 -11.42 10.81 -1.57
CA LYS A 2 -10.34 10.23 -2.39
C LYS A 2 -9.76 8.99 -1.72
N THR A 3 -9.54 7.92 -2.48
CA THR A 3 -8.94 6.69 -1.95
C THR A 3 -7.44 6.68 -2.17
N ILE A 4 -6.68 6.36 -1.11
CA ILE A 4 -5.26 6.03 -1.15
C ILE A 4 -5.14 4.52 -0.99
N LEU A 5 -4.63 3.83 -2.00
CA LEU A 5 -4.39 2.39 -1.99
C LEU A 5 -2.92 2.12 -1.69
N ILE A 6 -2.65 1.47 -0.55
CA ILE A 6 -1.33 1.00 -0.15
C ILE A 6 -1.18 -0.46 -0.56
N LEU A 7 -0.19 -0.75 -1.38
CA LEU A 7 0.10 -2.08 -1.89
C LEU A 7 1.40 -2.58 -1.29
N LEU A 8 1.29 -3.68 -0.56
CA LEU A 8 2.40 -4.27 0.16
C LEU A 8 2.89 -5.54 -0.52
N SER A 9 4.15 -5.51 -0.95
CA SER A 9 4.85 -6.72 -1.37
C SER A 9 5.57 -7.37 -0.20
N ASN A 10 5.08 -8.54 0.19
CA ASN A 10 5.72 -9.40 1.20
C ASN A 10 5.93 -10.81 0.64
N PRO A 11 6.93 -11.01 -0.24
CA PRO A 11 7.22 -12.31 -0.81
C PRO A 11 7.62 -13.29 0.30
N LYS A 12 7.03 -14.49 0.30
CA LYS A 12 7.13 -15.50 1.37
C LYS A 12 8.56 -15.94 1.73
N ASN A 13 9.55 -15.65 0.88
CA ASN A 13 10.95 -16.04 1.04
C ASN A 13 11.89 -14.85 1.30
N SER A 14 11.36 -13.73 1.80
CA SER A 14 12.14 -12.52 2.08
C SER A 14 12.13 -12.15 3.57
N VAL A 15 13.12 -11.36 3.99
CA VAL A 15 13.17 -10.80 5.35
C VAL A 15 11.86 -10.06 5.61
N GLN A 16 11.17 -10.38 6.69
CA GLN A 16 9.88 -9.80 7.00
C GLN A 16 10.03 -8.28 7.20
N LEU A 17 9.53 -7.50 6.25
CA LEU A 17 9.45 -6.06 6.40
C LEU A 17 8.36 -5.73 7.42
N ARG A 18 8.59 -4.69 8.23
CA ARG A 18 7.60 -4.18 9.19
C ARG A 18 6.51 -3.34 8.49
N LEU A 19 5.96 -3.86 7.38
CA LEU A 19 4.96 -3.15 6.57
C LEU A 19 3.66 -2.86 7.34
N GLY A 20 3.38 -3.66 8.37
CA GLY A 20 2.28 -3.38 9.29
C GLY A 20 2.50 -2.12 10.14
N GLU A 21 3.75 -1.80 10.49
CA GLU A 21 4.12 -0.59 11.23
C GLU A 21 3.95 0.64 10.33
N GLU A 22 4.41 0.56 9.08
CA GLU A 22 4.22 1.62 8.07
C GLU A 22 2.74 1.94 7.81
N ILE A 23 1.89 0.92 7.61
CA ILE A 23 0.44 1.15 7.45
C ILE A 23 -0.14 1.85 8.69
N ARG A 24 0.28 1.43 9.88
CA ARG A 24 -0.22 1.98 11.14
C ARG A 24 0.14 3.46 11.24
N GLU A 25 1.40 3.80 10.98
CA GLU A 25 1.89 5.18 11.00
C GLU A 25 1.13 6.06 9.98
N ILE A 26 0.92 5.57 8.75
CA ILE A 26 0.14 6.31 7.73
C ILE A 26 -1.30 6.55 8.19
N LYS A 27 -1.94 5.54 8.79
CA LYS A 27 -3.31 5.67 9.31
C LYS A 27 -3.38 6.63 10.50
N GLU A 28 -2.39 6.62 11.39
CA GLU A 28 -2.30 7.54 12.53
C GLU A 28 -2.06 8.99 12.08
N ALA A 29 -1.13 9.20 11.16
CA ALA A 29 -0.87 10.51 10.56
C ALA A 29 -2.11 11.07 9.85
N LEU A 30 -2.85 10.24 9.11
CA LEU A 30 -4.09 10.68 8.47
C LEU A 30 -5.13 11.12 9.50
N LYS A 31 -5.30 10.39 10.60
CA LYS A 31 -6.26 10.74 11.67
C LYS A 31 -5.97 12.10 12.31
N GLN A 32 -4.69 12.45 12.42
CA GLN A 32 -4.22 13.72 12.99
C GLN A 32 -4.24 14.87 11.97
N SER A 33 -4.38 14.58 10.67
CA SER A 33 -4.39 15.59 9.62
C SER A 33 -5.67 16.43 9.62
N LYS A 34 -5.55 17.71 9.23
CA LYS A 34 -6.68 18.65 9.12
C LYS A 34 -7.72 18.21 8.08
N ASN A 35 -7.31 17.48 7.04
CA ASN A 35 -8.15 17.10 5.91
C ASN A 35 -8.50 15.60 5.91
N ARG A 36 -8.49 14.94 7.08
CA ARG A 36 -8.70 13.49 7.20
C ARG A 36 -9.98 12.97 6.53
N GLU A 37 -11.03 13.78 6.50
CA GLU A 37 -12.33 13.41 5.91
C GLU A 37 -12.31 13.41 4.37
N GLN A 38 -11.29 14.02 3.75
CA GLN A 38 -11.13 14.02 2.31
C GLN A 38 -10.54 12.71 1.78
N PHE A 39 -9.92 11.90 2.65
CA PHE A 39 -9.16 10.72 2.25
C PHE A 39 -9.59 9.45 2.99
N LYS A 40 -9.58 8.34 2.28
CA LYS A 40 -9.71 6.98 2.83
C LYS A 40 -8.45 6.20 2.49
N VAL A 41 -7.84 5.54 3.48
CA VAL A 41 -6.67 4.67 3.26
C VAL A 41 -7.13 3.22 3.29
N VAL A 42 -6.83 2.49 2.21
CA VAL A 42 -7.01 1.04 2.09
C VAL A 42 -5.65 0.39 1.86
N SER A 43 -5.46 -0.81 2.38
CA SER A 43 -4.18 -1.52 2.33
C SER A 43 -4.39 -2.97 1.94
N GLU A 44 -3.69 -3.43 0.90
CA GLU A 44 -3.75 -4.82 0.42
C GLU A 44 -2.37 -5.47 0.52
N SER A 45 -2.34 -6.71 1.03
CA SER A 45 -1.10 -7.48 1.23
C SER A 45 -0.96 -8.61 0.21
N ALA A 46 0.27 -8.86 -0.23
CA ALA A 46 0.65 -9.99 -1.09
C ALA A 46 0.01 -9.98 -2.48
N VAL A 47 0.04 -8.81 -3.14
CA VAL A 47 -0.54 -8.66 -4.46
C VAL A 47 0.40 -9.22 -5.53
N ARG A 48 0.17 -10.47 -5.96
CA ARG A 48 0.64 -10.91 -7.28
C ARG A 48 0.15 -9.88 -8.30
N VAL A 49 0.80 -9.74 -9.46
CA VAL A 49 0.39 -8.75 -10.49
C VAL A 49 -1.12 -8.76 -10.80
N LYS A 50 -1.76 -9.94 -10.76
CA LYS A 50 -3.21 -10.09 -10.92
C LYS A 50 -4.04 -9.44 -9.79
N ASP A 51 -3.57 -9.51 -8.56
CA ASP A 51 -4.23 -8.98 -7.38
C ASP A 51 -4.07 -7.44 -7.35
N LEU A 52 -2.94 -6.92 -7.84
CA LEU A 52 -2.74 -5.48 -8.10
C LEU A 52 -3.81 -4.94 -9.05
N ARG A 53 -3.98 -5.57 -10.22
CA ARG A 53 -4.97 -5.11 -11.21
C ARG A 53 -6.38 -5.14 -10.63
N ARG A 54 -6.73 -6.18 -9.88
CA ARG A 54 -8.02 -6.27 -9.20
C ARG A 54 -8.20 -5.14 -8.19
N ALA A 55 -7.22 -4.88 -7.33
CA ALA A 55 -7.28 -3.83 -6.32
C ALA A 55 -7.45 -2.43 -6.95
N LEU A 56 -6.76 -2.16 -8.07
CA LEU A 56 -6.93 -0.89 -8.80
C LEU A 56 -8.36 -0.70 -9.32
N LEU A 57 -8.96 -1.76 -9.88
CA LEU A 57 -10.33 -1.72 -10.38
C LEU A 57 -11.38 -1.69 -9.26
N GLU A 58 -11.12 -2.37 -8.15
CA GLU A 58 -12.04 -2.48 -7.02
C GLU A 58 -12.11 -1.19 -6.19
N TYR A 59 -10.96 -0.54 -5.98
CA TYR A 59 -10.86 0.63 -5.11
C TYR A 59 -10.83 1.97 -5.84
N GLU A 60 -10.65 1.96 -7.17
CA GLU A 60 -10.50 3.15 -8.04
C GLU A 60 -9.69 4.28 -7.35
N PRO A 61 -8.45 4.00 -6.92
CA PRO A 61 -7.71 4.90 -6.06
C PRO A 61 -7.27 6.17 -6.80
N ALA A 62 -7.32 7.29 -6.10
CA ALA A 62 -6.74 8.55 -6.58
C ALA A 62 -5.21 8.57 -6.40
N ILE A 63 -4.69 7.82 -5.42
CA ILE A 63 -3.26 7.72 -5.10
C ILE A 63 -2.93 6.25 -4.83
N VAL A 64 -1.84 5.77 -5.40
CA VAL A 64 -1.32 4.42 -5.15
C VAL A 64 0.06 4.52 -4.52
N HIS A 65 0.26 3.88 -3.36
CA HIS A 65 1.53 3.80 -2.64
C HIS A 65 2.03 2.36 -2.65
N PHE A 66 3.23 2.14 -3.17
CA PHE A 66 3.86 0.81 -3.21
C PHE A 66 4.96 0.71 -2.15
N SER A 67 4.86 -0.29 -1.27
CA SER A 67 5.91 -0.61 -0.30
C SER A 67 6.27 -2.09 -0.38
N GLY A 68 7.57 -2.38 -0.44
CA GLY A 68 8.04 -3.75 -0.59
C GLY A 68 9.55 -3.84 -0.75
N HIS A 69 10.05 -5.06 -0.95
CA HIS A 69 11.47 -5.28 -1.21
C HIS A 69 11.87 -4.75 -2.58
N GLY A 70 12.82 -3.83 -2.60
CA GLY A 70 13.48 -3.41 -3.82
C GLY A 70 14.48 -4.46 -4.31
N SER A 71 14.55 -4.67 -5.61
CA SER A 71 15.56 -5.48 -6.30
C SER A 71 16.63 -4.60 -6.97
N GLY A 72 16.92 -3.43 -6.37
CA GLY A 72 17.85 -2.45 -6.92
C GLY A 72 17.31 -1.83 -8.21
N SER A 73 18.10 -1.87 -9.29
CA SER A 73 17.69 -1.38 -10.62
C SER A 73 16.53 -2.16 -11.25
N ASN A 74 16.23 -3.36 -10.71
CA ASN A 74 15.18 -4.23 -11.23
C ASN A 74 13.79 -3.90 -10.63
N GLY A 75 13.68 -2.86 -9.81
CA GLY A 75 12.42 -2.33 -9.31
C GLY A 75 11.97 -2.93 -7.98
N LEU A 76 10.67 -3.14 -7.83
CA LEU A 76 10.08 -3.78 -6.64
C LEU A 76 9.78 -5.24 -6.95
N ILE A 77 10.09 -6.12 -6.01
CA ILE A 77 9.65 -7.51 -6.05
C ILE A 77 8.15 -7.49 -5.71
N LEU A 78 7.30 -8.15 -6.49
CA LEU A 78 5.84 -8.31 -6.28
C LEU A 78 5.47 -9.79 -6.18
#